data_AF-A0A183FG40-F1
#
_entry.id   AF-A0A183FG40-F1
#
_cell.length_a   1.000
_cell.length_b   1.000
_cell.length_c   1.000
_cell.angle_alpha   90.00
_cell.angle_beta   90.00
_cell.angle_gamma   90.00
#
_symmetry.space_group_name_H-M   'P 1'
#
loop_
_entity.id
_entity.type
_entity.pdbx_description
1 polymer ?
#
loop_
_entity_poly.entity_id
_entity_poly.type
_entity_poly.pdbx_seq_one_letter_code
_entity_poly.pdbx_strand_id
1 'polypeptide(L)'
;MPSAPVPTCKSPLRGRITCILGPMFSGKTTELLRLHDRQMIARRKCVLVKITGQGITVKAYKLSEVEEHIFDPTVQVVSIDEGQFFNDCAETCDRLANMGKVVYVAALSGTFERKPFPQVSLLLPYADEIKQVVAVCVGCGSDASYSFRNTLDKKVW
;
A
#
# COMPACT_ATOMS: atom_id res chain seq x y z
N MET A 1 30.12 -17.21 -16.15
CA MET A 1 30.31 -15.92 -16.84
C MET A 1 30.00 -14.82 -15.83
N PRO A 2 30.92 -13.88 -15.55
CA PRO A 2 30.62 -12.77 -14.66
C PRO A 2 29.63 -11.82 -15.34
N SER A 3 28.47 -11.60 -14.69
CA SER A 3 27.42 -10.70 -15.19
C SER A 3 27.97 -9.28 -15.32
N ALA A 4 27.75 -8.65 -16.48
CA ALA A 4 28.16 -7.28 -16.74
C ALA A 4 27.61 -6.31 -15.66
N PRO A 5 28.37 -5.28 -15.28
CA PRO A 5 27.93 -4.31 -14.28
C PRO A 5 26.69 -3.56 -14.81
N VAL A 6 25.58 -3.71 -14.09
CA VAL A 6 24.33 -2.97 -14.39
C VAL A 6 24.61 -1.47 -14.18
N PRO A 7 24.32 -0.59 -15.15
CA PRO A 7 24.50 0.84 -14.99
C PRO A 7 23.64 1.34 -13.82
N THR A 8 24.29 1.84 -12.77
CA THR A 8 23.59 2.42 -11.62
C THR A 8 23.26 3.89 -11.94
N CYS A 9 22.06 4.13 -12.46
CA CYS A 9 21.55 5.50 -12.57
C CYS A 9 21.31 6.03 -11.14
N LYS A 10 22.27 6.80 -10.61
CA LYS A 10 22.25 7.40 -9.26
C LYS A 10 21.40 8.67 -9.20
N SER A 11 20.23 8.69 -9.83
CA SER A 11 19.28 9.79 -9.56
C SER A 11 18.81 9.65 -8.11
N PRO A 12 18.97 10.66 -7.24
CA PRO A 12 18.46 10.59 -5.88
C PRO A 12 16.95 10.33 -5.95
N LEU A 13 16.49 9.34 -5.20
CA LEU A 13 15.07 9.09 -5.07
C LEU A 13 14.44 10.31 -4.42
N ARG A 14 13.44 10.88 -5.09
CA ARG A 14 12.54 11.84 -4.46
C ARG A 14 11.49 11.05 -3.70
N GLY A 15 11.19 11.52 -2.50
CA GLY A 15 10.06 11.01 -1.74
C GLY A 15 8.78 11.17 -2.54
N ARG A 16 7.92 10.15 -2.49
CA ARG A 16 6.63 10.17 -3.18
C ARG A 16 5.67 9.17 -2.55
N ILE A 17 4.39 9.43 -2.67
CA ILE A 17 3.30 8.58 -2.20
C ILE A 17 2.43 8.17 -3.38
N THR A 18 2.33 6.86 -3.62
CA THR A 18 1.40 6.28 -4.61
C THR A 18 0.35 5.46 -3.87
N CYS A 19 -0.92 5.84 -4.02
CA CYS A 19 -2.07 5.14 -3.45
C CYS A 19 -2.74 4.24 -4.49
N ILE A 20 -2.95 2.97 -4.16
CA ILE A 20 -3.68 1.99 -4.96
C ILE A 20 -5.01 1.71 -4.27
N LEU A 21 -6.10 2.21 -4.85
CA LEU A 21 -7.42 2.18 -4.25
C LEU A 21 -8.38 1.31 -5.06
N GLY A 22 -9.31 0.64 -4.39
CA GLY A 22 -10.34 -0.16 -5.05
C GLY A 22 -11.06 -1.12 -4.10
N PRO A 23 -12.15 -1.75 -4.56
CA PRO A 23 -12.89 -2.70 -3.74
C PRO A 23 -12.09 -3.99 -3.48
N MET A 24 -12.56 -4.83 -2.58
CA MET A 24 -12.08 -6.21 -2.45
C MET A 24 -12.08 -6.91 -3.82
N PHE A 25 -11.10 -7.80 -4.04
CA PHE A 25 -10.91 -8.57 -5.28
C PHE A 25 -10.53 -7.76 -6.53
N SER A 26 -10.17 -6.48 -6.40
CA SER A 26 -9.68 -5.66 -7.51
C SER A 26 -8.17 -5.77 -7.80
N GLY A 27 -7.47 -6.71 -7.15
CA GLY A 27 -6.03 -6.91 -7.37
C GLY A 27 -5.10 -5.86 -6.74
N LYS A 28 -5.54 -5.09 -5.74
CA LYS A 28 -4.71 -4.06 -5.08
C LYS A 28 -3.36 -4.59 -4.59
N THR A 29 -3.37 -5.69 -3.83
CA THR A 29 -2.15 -6.32 -3.30
C THR A 29 -1.24 -6.80 -4.44
N THR A 30 -1.80 -7.31 -5.53
CA THR A 30 -1.03 -7.70 -6.73
C THR A 30 -0.33 -6.50 -7.34
N GLU A 31 -1.02 -5.38 -7.48
CA GLU A 31 -0.44 -4.15 -8.01
C GLU A 31 0.62 -3.56 -7.06
N LEU A 32 0.39 -3.60 -5.75
CA LEU A 32 1.35 -3.19 -4.73
C LEU A 32 2.65 -4.00 -4.83
N LEU A 33 2.52 -5.33 -4.86
CA LEU A 33 3.66 -6.25 -4.99
C LEU A 33 4.38 -6.03 -6.32
N ARG A 34 3.66 -5.82 -7.42
CA ARG A 34 4.26 -5.49 -8.72
C ARG A 34 5.11 -4.21 -8.65
N LEU A 35 4.65 -3.17 -7.96
CA LEU A 35 5.43 -1.94 -7.78
C LEU A 35 6.62 -2.16 -6.84
N HIS A 36 6.44 -2.90 -5.75
CA HIS A 36 7.48 -3.29 -4.80
C HIS A 36 8.61 -4.08 -5.48
N ASP A 37 8.27 -5.13 -6.22
CA ASP A 37 9.23 -6.01 -6.89
C ASP A 37 10.07 -5.25 -7.91
N ARG A 38 9.49 -4.27 -8.62
CA ARG A 38 10.25 -3.39 -9.52
C ARG A 38 11.34 -2.61 -8.79
N GLN A 39 11.12 -2.23 -7.53
CA GLN A 39 12.13 -1.54 -6.71
C GLN A 39 13.22 -2.52 -6.24
N MET A 40 12.84 -3.73 -5.88
CA MET A 40 13.78 -4.81 -5.53
C MET A 40 14.68 -5.18 -6.72
N ILE A 41 14.13 -5.26 -7.94
CA ILE A 41 14.91 -5.45 -9.18
C ILE A 41 15.91 -4.31 -9.38
N ALA A 42 15.54 -3.08 -9.03
CA ALA A 42 16.43 -1.92 -9.02
C ALA A 42 17.43 -1.91 -7.84
N ARG A 43 17.53 -3.01 -7.08
CA ARG A 43 18.42 -3.19 -5.91
C ARG A 43 18.21 -2.16 -4.80
N ARG A 44 16.97 -1.67 -4.64
CA ARG A 44 16.62 -0.76 -3.55
C ARG A 44 16.27 -1.56 -2.31
N LYS A 45 16.65 -1.06 -1.13
CA LYS A 45 16.23 -1.68 0.13
C LYS A 45 14.75 -1.35 0.38
N CYS A 46 13.91 -2.37 0.34
CA CYS A 46 12.46 -2.24 0.44
C CYS A 46 11.92 -2.93 1.68
N VAL A 47 10.82 -2.40 2.24
CA VAL A 47 10.06 -3.01 3.34
C VAL A 47 8.60 -3.16 2.89
N LEU A 48 8.02 -4.33 3.12
CA LEU A 48 6.59 -4.59 2.92
C LEU A 48 5.93 -4.80 4.29
N VAL A 49 4.92 -3.98 4.57
CA VAL A 49 4.07 -4.07 5.75
C VAL A 49 2.74 -4.66 5.34
N LYS A 50 2.32 -5.74 6.00
CA LYS A 50 1.04 -6.40 5.72
C LYS A 50 0.49 -7.03 7.00
N ILE A 51 -0.83 -7.00 7.14
CA ILE A 51 -1.54 -7.56 8.28
C ILE A 51 -1.76 -9.06 8.01
N THR A 52 -0.76 -9.91 8.28
CA THR A 52 -0.93 -11.37 8.15
C THR A 52 -0.53 -12.16 9.37
N GLY A 53 -1.36 -13.16 9.68
CA GLY A 53 -1.17 -14.26 10.63
C GLY A 53 0.25 -14.77 10.86
N GLN A 54 1.02 -14.96 9.80
CA GLN A 54 2.17 -15.85 9.75
C GLN A 54 3.18 -15.43 8.66
N GLY A 55 4.48 -15.40 9.03
CA GLY A 55 5.65 -15.53 8.13
C GLY A 55 6.24 -14.24 7.53
N ILE A 56 7.45 -13.84 8.02
CA ILE A 56 8.32 -12.68 7.65
C ILE A 56 7.57 -11.53 6.98
N THR A 57 6.53 -11.11 7.68
CA THR A 57 5.62 -10.04 7.35
C THR A 57 5.31 -9.50 8.73
N VAL A 58 5.77 -8.30 9.05
CA VAL A 58 5.58 -7.83 10.43
C VAL A 58 4.08 -7.62 10.64
N LYS A 59 3.49 -8.44 11.52
CA LYS A 59 2.14 -8.18 12.06
C LYS A 59 2.22 -6.88 12.83
N ALA A 60 1.85 -5.81 12.15
CA ALA A 60 1.66 -4.52 12.76
C ALA A 60 0.14 -4.28 12.77
N TYR A 61 -0.43 -4.03 13.95
CA TYR A 61 -1.80 -3.50 14.09
C TYR A 61 -1.80 -1.96 13.98
N LYS A 62 -0.62 -1.36 14.10
CA LYS A 62 -0.30 0.06 13.84
C LYS A 62 1.02 0.15 13.08
N LEU A 63 1.21 1.16 12.24
CA LEU A 63 2.54 1.37 11.62
C LEU A 63 3.59 1.75 12.67
N SER A 64 3.16 2.33 13.80
CA SER A 64 3.98 2.57 14.98
C SER A 64 4.78 1.33 15.46
N GLU A 65 4.24 0.12 15.27
CA GLU A 65 4.86 -1.13 15.71
C GLU A 65 6.01 -1.60 14.80
N VAL A 66 6.12 -1.02 13.61
CA VAL A 66 7.18 -1.33 12.62
C VAL A 66 8.08 -0.12 12.35
N GLU A 67 8.00 0.93 13.19
CA GLU A 67 8.74 2.17 12.99
C GLU A 67 10.23 1.95 12.81
N GLU A 68 10.83 1.09 13.62
CA GLU A 68 12.26 0.75 13.54
C GLU A 68 12.68 0.20 12.17
N HIS A 69 11.76 -0.47 11.47
CA HIS A 69 12.04 -1.03 10.14
C HIS A 69 11.74 -0.03 9.02
N ILE A 70 10.63 0.71 9.09
CA ILE A 70 10.24 1.64 8.01
C ILE A 70 11.06 2.94 8.03
N PHE A 71 11.50 3.38 9.22
CA PHE A 71 12.33 4.57 9.41
C PHE A 71 13.84 4.32 9.35
N ASP A 72 14.29 3.07 9.18
CA ASP A 72 15.71 2.75 8.91
C ASP A 72 16.25 3.67 7.79
N PRO A 73 17.33 4.44 8.02
CA PRO A 73 17.87 5.38 7.03
C PRO A 73 18.29 4.73 5.71
N THR A 74 18.58 3.43 5.72
CA THR A 74 19.00 2.67 4.53
C THR A 74 17.80 2.18 3.71
N VAL A 75 16.59 2.14 4.27
CA VAL A 75 15.36 1.76 3.57
C VAL A 75 14.93 2.88 2.64
N GLN A 76 14.74 2.57 1.36
CA GLN A 76 14.39 3.54 0.32
C GLN A 76 12.93 3.45 -0.10
N VAL A 77 12.29 2.29 0.13
CA VAL A 77 10.92 2.02 -0.31
C VAL A 77 10.14 1.34 0.80
N VAL A 78 8.94 1.85 1.07
CA VAL A 78 7.99 1.26 2.02
C VAL A 78 6.69 0.96 1.28
N SER A 79 6.21 -0.29 1.39
CA SER A 79 4.98 -0.75 0.77
C SER A 79 4.02 -1.18 1.88
N ILE A 80 2.81 -0.62 1.92
CA ILE A 80 1.82 -0.85 2.96
C ILE A 80 0.59 -1.49 2.32
N ASP A 81 0.29 -2.73 2.69
CA ASP A 81 -0.92 -3.44 2.28
C ASP A 81 -2.02 -3.23 3.32
N GLU A 82 -3.27 -3.18 2.87
CA GLU A 82 -4.45 -2.93 3.71
C GLU A 82 -4.34 -1.65 4.58
N GLY A 83 -3.90 -0.55 3.95
CA GLY A 83 -3.72 0.78 4.56
C GLY A 83 -4.91 1.28 5.39
N GLN A 84 -6.12 0.86 5.04
CA GLN A 84 -7.33 1.20 5.79
C GLN A 84 -7.41 0.59 7.19
N PHE A 85 -6.50 -0.27 7.61
CA PHE A 85 -6.50 -0.79 8.99
C PHE A 85 -5.50 -0.07 9.89
N PHE A 86 -4.69 0.85 9.34
CA PHE A 86 -3.70 1.62 10.09
C PHE A 86 -4.21 3.05 10.33
N ASN A 87 -4.60 3.37 11.57
CA ASN A 87 -5.11 4.70 11.92
C ASN A 87 -4.08 5.82 11.69
N ASP A 88 -2.79 5.48 11.80
CA ASP A 88 -1.62 6.34 11.60
C ASP A 88 -1.10 6.32 10.14
N CYS A 89 -1.84 5.71 9.20
CA CYS A 89 -1.38 5.54 7.82
C CYS A 89 -0.99 6.85 7.14
N ALA A 90 -1.89 7.84 7.14
CA ALA A 90 -1.69 9.10 6.44
C ALA A 90 -0.46 9.86 6.94
N GLU A 91 -0.38 10.07 8.26
CA GLU A 91 0.74 10.77 8.91
C GLU A 91 2.07 10.04 8.68
N THR A 92 2.08 8.71 8.82
CA THR A 92 3.29 7.92 8.60
C THR A 92 3.78 8.00 7.16
N CYS A 93 2.88 7.94 6.19
CA CYS A 93 3.24 8.05 4.78
C CYS A 93 3.84 9.42 4.45
N ASP A 94 3.25 10.50 4.95
CA ASP A 94 3.77 11.86 4.76
C ASP A 94 5.17 12.02 5.38
N ARG A 95 5.38 11.54 6.61
CA ARG A 95 6.71 11.54 7.25
C ARG A 95 7.76 10.78 6.43
N LEU A 96 7.43 9.58 5.96
CA LEU A 96 8.34 8.76 5.15
C LEU A 96 8.68 9.45 3.81
N ALA A 97 7.68 10.05 3.14
CA ALA A 97 7.89 10.78 1.90
C ALA A 97 8.75 12.03 2.10
N ASN A 98 8.53 12.79 3.17
CA ASN A 98 9.36 13.95 3.53
C ASN A 98 10.82 13.55 3.87
N MET A 99 11.07 12.30 4.26
CA MET A 99 12.42 11.73 4.42
C MET A 99 13.04 11.22 3.10
N GLY A 100 12.37 11.43 1.96
CA GLY A 100 12.86 11.02 0.64
C GLY A 100 12.57 9.57 0.27
N LYS A 101 11.72 8.86 1.02
CA LYS A 101 11.38 7.46 0.74
C LYS A 101 10.22 7.37 -0.26
N VAL A 102 10.23 6.33 -1.09
CA VAL A 102 9.10 6.00 -1.96
C VAL A 102 8.11 5.17 -1.17
N VAL A 103 6.86 5.63 -1.09
CA VAL A 103 5.80 4.98 -0.34
C VAL A 103 4.71 4.49 -1.30
N TYR A 104 4.36 3.21 -1.19
CA TYR A 104 3.21 2.63 -1.87
C TYR A 104 2.18 2.20 -0.82
N VAL A 105 0.92 2.55 -1.02
CA VAL A 105 -0.17 2.18 -0.11
C VAL A 105 -1.29 1.52 -0.91
N ALA A 106 -1.64 0.28 -0.59
CA ALA A 106 -2.85 -0.36 -1.07
C ALA A 106 -3.95 -0.26 -0.02
N ALA A 107 -5.12 0.27 -0.38
CA ALA A 107 -6.22 0.40 0.57
C ALA A 107 -7.59 0.27 -0.10
N LEU A 108 -8.61 -0.09 0.70
CA LEU A 108 -10.00 -0.03 0.26
C LEU A 108 -10.44 1.43 0.02
N SER A 109 -11.15 1.67 -1.08
CA SER A 109 -11.72 2.98 -1.39
C SER A 109 -12.89 3.37 -0.46
N GLY A 110 -13.56 2.38 0.13
CA GLY A 110 -14.66 2.59 1.08
C GLY A 110 -15.12 1.30 1.73
N THR A 111 -15.95 1.43 2.76
CA THR A 111 -16.59 0.31 3.46
C THR A 111 -17.64 -0.37 2.59
N PHE A 112 -18.19 -1.49 3.05
CA PHE A 112 -19.32 -2.16 2.39
C PHE A 112 -20.59 -1.28 2.30
N GLU A 113 -20.75 -0.31 3.21
CA GLU A 113 -21.81 0.70 3.18
C GLU A 113 -21.45 1.91 2.30
N ARG A 114 -20.32 1.86 1.58
CA ARG A 114 -19.74 2.96 0.79
C ARG A 114 -19.40 4.20 1.62
N LYS A 115 -19.07 4.01 2.90
CA LYS A 115 -18.54 5.09 3.75
C LYS A 115 -17.02 5.19 3.58
N PRO A 116 -16.44 6.38 3.69
CA PRO A 116 -15.00 6.54 3.65
C PRO A 116 -14.33 5.88 4.86
N PHE A 117 -13.11 5.38 4.66
CA PHE A 117 -12.18 5.13 5.75
C PHE A 117 -11.45 6.45 6.08
N PRO A 118 -11.48 6.96 7.33
CA PRO A 118 -10.89 8.25 7.69
C PRO A 118 -9.41 8.39 7.29
N GLN A 119 -8.59 7.42 7.68
CA GLN A 119 -7.17 7.31 7.38
C GLN A 119 -6.86 7.27 5.88
N VAL A 120 -7.70 6.62 5.07
CA VAL A 120 -7.53 6.61 3.61
C VAL A 120 -7.88 7.98 3.04
N SER A 121 -8.94 8.61 3.55
CA SER A 121 -9.37 9.95 3.11
C SER A 121 -8.33 11.02 3.43
N LEU A 122 -7.70 10.93 4.61
CA LEU A 122 -6.60 11.79 5.04
C LEU A 122 -5.32 11.56 4.23
N LEU A 123 -5.12 10.37 3.66
CA LEU A 123 -3.96 10.05 2.84
C LEU A 123 -4.03 10.67 1.44
N LEU A 124 -5.23 10.83 0.87
CA LEU A 124 -5.39 11.27 -0.53
C LEU A 124 -4.76 12.62 -0.85
N PRO A 125 -4.85 13.66 0.01
CA PRO A 125 -4.19 14.95 -0.25
C PRO A 125 -2.66 14.88 -0.28
N TYR A 126 -2.07 13.89 0.38
CA TYR A 126 -0.61 13.68 0.38
C TYR A 126 -0.13 12.83 -0.82
N ALA A 127 -1.05 12.18 -1.55
CA ALA A 127 -0.69 11.28 -2.63
C ALA A 127 -0.24 12.03 -3.89
N ASP A 128 0.97 11.74 -4.37
CA ASP A 128 1.44 12.20 -5.69
C ASP A 128 0.74 11.47 -6.84
N GLU A 129 0.35 10.21 -6.61
CA GLU A 129 -0.34 9.37 -7.59
C GLU A 129 -1.45 8.57 -6.91
N ILE A 130 -2.65 8.60 -7.50
CA ILE A 130 -3.78 7.76 -7.07
C ILE A 130 -4.16 6.86 -8.24
N LYS A 131 -3.95 5.55 -8.04
CA LYS A 131 -4.33 4.50 -8.98
C LYS A 131 -5.58 3.80 -8.50
N GLN A 132 -6.68 3.97 -9.24
CA GLN A 132 -7.92 3.26 -8.97
C GLN A 132 -7.98 1.96 -9.77
N VAL A 133 -8.17 0.85 -9.06
CA VAL A 133 -8.37 -0.48 -9.63
C VAL A 133 -9.81 -0.93 -9.41
N VAL A 134 -10.38 -1.62 -10.39
CA VAL A 134 -11.75 -2.15 -10.36
C VAL A 134 -11.72 -3.67 -10.22
N ALA A 135 -12.76 -4.22 -9.60
CA ALA A 135 -13.01 -5.66 -9.59
C ALA A 135 -13.99 -6.02 -10.73
N VAL A 136 -14.31 -7.31 -10.86
CA VAL A 136 -15.36 -7.80 -11.78
C VAL A 136 -16.60 -8.15 -10.97
N CYS A 137 -17.77 -7.64 -11.36
CA CYS A 137 -19.04 -7.94 -10.71
C CYS A 137 -19.44 -9.38 -10.96
N VAL A 138 -19.62 -10.17 -9.89
CA VAL A 138 -20.04 -11.57 -9.98
C VAL A 138 -21.48 -11.75 -10.48
N GLY A 139 -22.31 -10.70 -10.45
CA GLY A 139 -23.70 -10.75 -10.89
C GLY A 139 -23.90 -10.42 -12.37
N CYS A 140 -23.15 -9.46 -12.92
CA CYS A 140 -23.34 -8.97 -14.30
C CYS A 140 -22.08 -9.01 -15.17
N GLY A 141 -20.90 -9.31 -14.61
CA GLY A 141 -19.63 -9.33 -15.35
C GLY A 141 -19.03 -7.96 -15.67
N SER A 142 -19.70 -6.86 -15.36
CA SER A 142 -19.18 -5.49 -15.56
C SER A 142 -18.19 -5.08 -14.46
N ASP A 143 -17.52 -3.94 -14.64
CA ASP A 143 -16.63 -3.36 -13.63
C ASP A 143 -17.36 -3.11 -12.30
N ALA A 144 -16.74 -3.55 -11.21
CA ALA A 144 -17.21 -3.35 -9.85
C ALA A 144 -16.29 -2.35 -9.13
N SER A 145 -16.87 -1.24 -8.69
CA SER A 145 -16.14 -0.16 -7.98
C SER A 145 -16.33 -0.18 -6.46
N TYR A 146 -17.17 -1.08 -5.92
CA TYR A 146 -17.47 -1.20 -4.50
C TYR A 146 -17.57 -2.66 -4.06
N SER A 147 -17.34 -2.90 -2.77
CA SER A 147 -17.50 -4.22 -2.16
C SER A 147 -18.90 -4.42 -1.61
N PHE A 148 -19.50 -5.57 -1.92
CA PHE A 148 -20.80 -5.98 -1.38
C PHE A 148 -20.60 -7.08 -0.33
N ARG A 149 -21.32 -7.01 0.79
CA ARG A 149 -21.30 -8.03 1.85
C ARG A 149 -22.59 -8.85 1.77
N ASN A 150 -22.45 -10.17 1.61
CA ASN A 150 -23.58 -11.09 1.45
C ASN A 150 -24.25 -11.53 2.78
N THR A 151 -23.71 -11.16 3.95
CA THR A 151 -24.24 -11.57 5.26
C THR A 151 -25.06 -10.46 5.94
N LEU A 152 -26.17 -10.83 6.60
CA LEU A 152 -27.04 -9.94 7.38
C LEU A 152 -26.42 -9.43 8.68
N ASP A 153 -25.21 -9.88 9.02
CA ASP A 153 -24.58 -9.61 10.31
C ASP A 153 -23.84 -8.27 10.32
N LYS A 154 -24.35 -7.32 11.14
CA LYS A 154 -23.90 -5.93 11.23
C LYS A 154 -22.73 -5.72 12.19
N LYS A 155 -22.16 -6.76 12.80
CA LYS A 155 -20.98 -6.58 13.66
C LYS A 155 -19.76 -6.23 12.80
N VAL A 156 -19.20 -5.07 13.12
CA VAL A 156 -17.86 -4.62 12.75
C VAL A 156 -17.03 -4.76 14.02
N TRP A 157 -15.84 -5.33 13.87
CA TRP A 157 -14.85 -5.61 14.91
C TRP A 157 -14.63 -4.45 15.89
#